data_AF-M4ZZ55-F1
#
_entry.id   AF-M4ZZ55-F1
#
_cell.length_a   1.000
_cell.length_b   1.000
_cell.length_c   1.000
_cell.angle_alpha   90.00
_cell.angle_beta   90.00
_cell.angle_gamma   90.00
#
_symmetry.space_group_name_H-M   'P 1'
#
loop_
_entity.id
_entity.type
_entity.pdbx_description
1 polymer ?
#
loop_
_entity_poly.entity_id
_entity_poly.type
_entity_poly.pdbx_seq_one_letter_code
_entity_poly.pdbx_strand_id
1 'polypeptide(L)'
;MVRDRLTLAWLQLLGLAIATLAASLLLPGRWLVDALVLALAAAKGRAIMLDYLGLRHAPALWRGLLTAWLTGLIALAGLAVAIRALV
;
A
#
# COMPACT_ATOMS: atom_id res chain seq x y z
N MET A 1 21.05 3.22 15.05
CA MET A 1 20.15 4.30 14.61
C MET A 1 19.57 4.09 13.21
N VAL A 2 20.36 4.00 12.11
CA VAL A 2 19.81 3.67 10.77
C VAL A 2 19.24 2.24 10.70
N ARG A 3 19.88 1.29 11.39
CA ARG A 3 19.45 -0.11 11.46
C ARG A 3 18.06 -0.25 12.09
N ASP A 4 17.76 0.53 13.13
CA ASP A 4 16.48 0.48 13.84
C ASP A 4 15.29 0.93 12.98
N ARG A 5 15.48 1.99 12.17
CA ARG A 5 14.43 2.49 11.26
C ARG A 5 14.19 1.53 10.09
N LEU A 6 15.25 0.95 9.54
CA LEU A 6 15.14 -0.04 8.48
C LEU A 6 14.47 -1.32 8.98
N THR A 7 14.81 -1.78 10.19
CA THR A 7 14.17 -2.93 10.84
C THR A 7 12.71 -2.66 11.14
N LEU A 8 12.34 -1.46 11.59
CA LEU A 8 10.94 -1.06 11.78
C LEU A 8 10.15 -1.04 10.47
N ALA A 9 10.70 -0.44 9.41
CA ALA A 9 10.07 -0.44 8.09
C ALA A 9 9.90 -1.87 7.55
N TRP A 10 10.91 -2.72 7.75
CA TRP A 10 10.85 -4.14 7.39
C TRP A 10 9.75 -4.88 8.16
N LEU A 11 9.67 -4.70 9.48
CA LEU A 11 8.62 -5.32 10.31
C LEU A 11 7.22 -4.82 9.92
N GLN A 12 7.07 -3.53 9.60
CA GLN A 12 5.82 -2.97 9.10
C GLN A 12 5.41 -3.61 7.78
N LEU A 13 6.35 -3.75 6.84
CA LEU A 13 6.09 -4.39 5.55
C LEU A 13 5.75 -5.87 5.69
N LEU A 14 6.42 -6.57 6.61
CA LEU A 14 6.14 -7.97 6.93
C LEU A 14 4.74 -8.12 7.54
N GLY A 15 4.39 -7.28 8.52
CA GLY A 15 3.07 -7.26 9.14
C GLY A 15 1.97 -6.99 8.13
N LEU A 16 2.15 -6.02 7.22
CA LEU A 16 1.19 -5.73 6.15
C LEU A 16 1.05 -6.89 5.16
N ALA A 17 2.15 -7.61 4.88
CA ALA A 17 2.09 -8.79 4.02
C ALA A 17 1.32 -9.94 4.68
N ILE A 18 1.57 -10.22 5.96
CA ILE A 18 0.82 -11.22 6.73
C ILE A 18 -0.66 -10.83 6.80
N ALA A 19 -0.98 -9.56 7.06
CA ALA A 19 -2.36 -9.07 7.08
C ALA A 19 -3.07 -9.28 5.73
N THR A 20 -2.35 -9.12 4.61
CA THR A 20 -2.90 -9.34 3.27
C THR A 20 -3.23 -10.82 3.05
N LEU A 21 -2.32 -11.72 3.43
CA LEU A 21 -2.56 -13.17 3.34
C LEU A 21 -3.73 -13.61 4.23
N ALA A 22 -3.73 -13.14 5.48
CA ALA A 22 -4.79 -13.42 6.43
C ALA A 22 -6.16 -12.95 5.92
N ALA A 23 -6.23 -11.74 5.38
CA ALA A 23 -7.45 -11.20 4.78
C ALA A 23 -7.99 -12.09 3.66
N SER A 24 -7.13 -12.53 2.74
CA SER A 24 -7.52 -13.40 1.64
C SER A 24 -7.97 -14.80 2.09
N LEU A 25 -7.49 -15.29 3.23
CA LEU A 25 -7.79 -16.62 3.75
C LEU A 25 -9.02 -16.66 4.66
N LEU A 26 -9.26 -15.60 5.44
CA LEU A 26 -10.20 -15.62 6.57
C LEU A 26 -11.53 -14.89 6.27
N LEU A 27 -11.58 -14.00 5.29
CA LEU A 27 -12.77 -13.17 5.04
C LEU A 27 -13.65 -13.77 3.93
N PRO A 28 -14.90 -14.17 4.26
CA PRO A 28 -15.87 -14.56 3.24
C PRO A 28 -16.50 -13.30 2.63
N GLY A 29 -16.07 -12.93 1.43
CA GLY A 29 -16.64 -11.79 0.70
C GLY A 29 -15.66 -11.22 -0.32
N ARG A 30 -15.86 -11.55 -1.60
CA ARG A 30 -14.92 -11.23 -2.69
C ARG A 30 -14.59 -9.74 -2.77
N TRP A 31 -15.59 -8.87 -2.66
CA TRP A 31 -15.39 -7.42 -2.74
C TRP A 31 -14.73 -6.83 -1.48
N LEU A 32 -15.04 -7.35 -0.29
CA LEU A 32 -14.47 -6.87 0.97
C LEU A 32 -12.99 -7.26 1.09
N VAL A 33 -12.64 -8.47 0.66
CA VAL A 33 -11.25 -8.92 0.52
C VAL A 33 -10.51 -8.04 -0.47
N ASP A 34 -11.05 -7.84 -1.67
CA ASP A 34 -10.43 -7.01 -2.72
C ASP A 34 -10.18 -5.57 -2.23
N ALA A 35 -11.16 -4.97 -1.52
CA ALA A 35 -11.02 -3.64 -0.92
C ALA A 35 -9.97 -3.59 0.20
N LEU A 36 -9.93 -4.61 1.07
CA LEU A 36 -8.97 -4.67 2.17
C LEU A 36 -7.55 -4.90 1.67
N VAL A 37 -7.38 -5.80 0.69
CA VAL A 37 -6.10 -6.03 0.01
C VAL A 37 -5.61 -4.75 -0.67
N LEU A 38 -6.49 -4.01 -1.34
CA LEU A 38 -6.16 -2.72 -1.94
C LEU A 38 -5.71 -1.70 -0.89
N ALA A 39 -6.42 -1.61 0.23
CA ALA A 39 -6.06 -0.70 1.33
C ALA A 39 -4.68 -1.06 1.92
N LEU A 40 -4.38 -2.34 2.11
CA LEU A 40 -3.07 -2.82 2.57
C LEU A 40 -1.98 -2.53 1.54
N ALA A 41 -2.24 -2.73 0.24
CA ALA A 41 -1.31 -2.40 -0.83
C ALA A 41 -0.99 -0.90 -0.89
N ALA A 42 -2.01 -0.04 -0.74
CA ALA A 42 -1.83 1.41 -0.66
C ALA A 42 -0.97 1.82 0.54
N ALA A 43 -1.21 1.22 1.72
CA ALA A 43 -0.41 1.46 2.91
C ALA A 43 1.06 1.04 2.70
N LYS A 44 1.30 -0.14 2.12
CA LYS A 44 2.66 -0.62 1.79
C LYS A 44 3.36 0.32 0.81
N GLY A 45 2.68 0.72 -0.27
CA GLY A 45 3.24 1.63 -1.28
C GLY A 45 3.66 2.98 -0.69
N ARG A 46 2.83 3.53 0.19
CA ARG A 46 3.13 4.79 0.90
C ARG A 46 4.33 4.65 1.83
N ALA A 47 4.42 3.56 2.59
CA ALA A 47 5.56 3.29 3.47
C ALA A 47 6.86 3.12 2.66
N ILE A 48 6.83 2.39 1.55
CA ILE A 48 8.00 2.21 0.67
C ILE A 48 8.47 3.54 0.10
N MET A 49 7.56 4.37 -0.43
CA MET A 49 7.92 5.67 -0.99
C MET A 49 8.55 6.59 0.05
N LEU A 50 7.88 6.77 1.19
CA LEU A 50 8.31 7.74 2.18
C LEU A 50 9.57 7.30 2.94
N ASP A 51 9.62 6.02 3.34
CA ASP A 51 10.62 5.52 4.28
C ASP A 51 11.74 4.74 3.61
N TYR A 52 11.44 3.98 2.55
CA TYR A 52 12.45 3.15 1.87
C TYR A 52 13.16 3.92 0.75
N LEU A 53 12.41 4.62 -0.09
CA LEU A 53 12.97 5.50 -1.14
C LEU A 53 13.38 6.88 -0.62
N GLY A 54 13.12 7.16 0.66
CA GLY A 54 13.53 8.40 1.31
C GLY A 54 12.83 9.65 0.77
N LEU A 55 11.64 9.54 0.16
CA LEU A 55 10.92 10.69 -0.43
C LEU A 55 10.67 11.83 0.55
N ARG A 56 10.72 11.57 1.86
CA ARG A 56 10.61 12.62 2.88
C ARG A 56 11.68 13.71 2.73
N HIS A 57 12.84 13.37 2.18
CA HIS A 57 13.98 14.27 1.99
C HIS A 57 14.15 14.67 0.50
N ALA A 58 13.28 14.17 -0.38
CA ALA A 58 13.35 14.45 -1.81
C ALA A 58 12.76 15.83 -2.15
N PRO A 59 13.19 16.47 -3.26
CA PRO A 59 12.62 17.72 -3.74
C PRO A 59 11.11 17.64 -3.95
N ALA A 60 10.40 18.75 -3.74
CA ALA A 60 8.94 18.80 -3.78
C ALA A 60 8.34 18.31 -5.09
N LEU A 61 9.02 18.55 -6.22
CA LEU A 61 8.64 18.06 -7.56
C LEU A 61 8.62 16.53 -7.63
N TRP A 62 9.68 15.87 -7.19
CA TRP A 62 9.77 14.40 -7.15
C TRP A 62 8.78 13.79 -6.17
N ARG A 63 8.59 14.44 -5.02
CA ARG A 63 7.60 14.02 -4.04
C ARG A 63 6.19 14.09 -4.61
N GLY A 64 5.84 15.19 -5.27
CA GLY A 64 4.55 15.39 -5.92
C GLY A 64 4.30 14.37 -7.02
N LEU A 65 5.26 14.19 -7.94
CA LEU A 65 5.14 13.28 -9.07
C LEU A 65 4.92 11.82 -8.64
N LEU A 66 5.72 11.34 -7.69
CA LEU A 66 5.62 9.98 -7.20
C LEU A 66 4.35 9.75 -6.35
N THR A 67 3.94 10.75 -5.55
CA THR A 67 2.66 10.67 -4.83
C THR A 67 1.47 10.65 -5.80
N ALA A 68 1.50 11.48 -6.84
CA ALA A 68 0.48 11.52 -7.89
C ALA A 68 0.42 10.20 -8.68
N TRP A 69 1.58 9.63 -9.00
CA TRP A 69 1.67 8.34 -9.66
C TRP A 69 1.09 7.20 -8.79
N LEU A 70 1.47 7.14 -7.51
CA LEU A 70 0.95 6.12 -6.59
C LEU A 70 -0.56 6.26 -6.37
N THR A 71 -1.04 7.49 -6.21
CA THR A 71 -2.50 7.75 -6.07
C THR A 71 -3.25 7.38 -7.34
N GLY A 72 -2.70 7.65 -8.53
CA GLY A 72 -3.28 7.21 -9.81
C GLY A 72 -3.40 5.69 -9.91
N LEU A 73 -2.36 4.94 -9.51
CA LEU A 73 -2.40 3.47 -9.49
C LEU A 73 -3.45 2.94 -8.50
N ILE A 74 -3.52 3.52 -7.30
CA ILE A 74 -4.53 3.14 -6.30
C ILE A 74 -5.94 3.43 -6.80
N ALA A 75 -6.16 4.58 -7.46
CA ALA A 75 -7.45 4.94 -8.02
C ALA A 75 -7.88 3.96 -9.13
N LEU A 76 -6.96 3.62 -10.05
CA LEU A 76 -7.23 2.65 -11.12
C LEU A 76 -7.56 1.26 -10.56
N ALA A 77 -6.79 0.78 -9.58
CA ALA A 77 -7.07 -0.48 -8.91
C ALA A 77 -8.40 -0.42 -8.13
N GLY A 78 -8.71 0.73 -7.51
CA GLY A 78 -9.99 0.98 -6.83
C GLY A 78 -11.19 0.88 -7.77
N LEU A 79 -11.07 1.38 -9.01
CA LEU A 79 -12.10 1.19 -10.03
C LEU A 79 -12.32 -0.28 -10.35
N ALA A 80 -11.25 -1.08 -10.49
CA ALA A 80 -11.38 -2.52 -10.73
C ALA A 80 -12.09 -3.24 -9.58
N VAL A 81 -11.78 -2.89 -8.33
CA VAL A 81 -12.47 -3.41 -7.14
C VAL A 81 -13.95 -3.00 -7.16
N ALA A 82 -14.25 -1.73 -7.46
CA ALA A 82 -15.62 -1.23 -7.53
C ALA A 82 -16.44 -1.95 -8.62
N ILE A 83 -15.87 -2.14 -9.82
CA ILE A 83 -16.52 -2.88 -10.91
C ILE A 83 -16.81 -4.32 -10.47
N ARG A 84 -15.85 -5.00 -9.83
CA ARG A 84 -16.05 -6.35 -9.30
C ARG A 84 -17.08 -6.44 -8.19
N ALA A 85 -17.32 -5.36 -7.44
CA ALA A 85 -18.35 -5.33 -6.40
C ALA A 85 -19.76 -5.22 -6.98
N LEU A 86 -19.88 -4.75 -8.24
CA LEU A 86 -21.16 -4.53 -8.93
C LEU A 86 -21.61 -5.72 -9.80
N VAL A 87 -20.70 -6.66 -10.12
CA VAL A 87 -20.93 -7.84 -10.97
C VAL A 87 -20.90 -9.11 -10.13
#